data_AF-A0AAN5CJ36-F1
#
_entry.id   AF-A0AAN5CJ36-F1
#
_cell.length_a   1.000
_cell.length_b   1.000
_cell.length_c   1.000
_cell.angle_alpha   90.00
_cell.angle_beta   90.00
_cell.angle_gamma   90.00
#
_symmetry.space_group_name_H-M   'P 1'
#
loop_
_entity.id
_entity.type
_entity.pdbx_description
1 polymer ?
#
loop_
_entity_poly.entity_id
_entity_poly.type
_entity_poly.pdbx_seq_one_letter_code
_entity_poly.pdbx_strand_id
1 'polypeptide(L)'
;CTQIAKDHYVVVQGLQILIAVVSLFSMLPCIFIIARTGTLHLNCKALLLCSAAAQLEIIAMQLVVTLNEIYTRNPLPDDVGEAENWIMFGHEIGYGLSTVVSVYLVAERLFALRNVSDYSETVASSPAAVMLTLLAV
;
A
#
# COMPACT_ATOMS: atom_id res chain seq x y z
N CYS A 1 -8.20 8.84 -34.68
CA CYS A 1 -7.83 9.17 -33.28
C CYS A 1 -8.22 8.10 -32.27
N THR A 2 -9.29 7.32 -32.47
CA THR A 2 -9.75 6.30 -31.53
C THR A 2 -8.87 5.04 -31.44
N GLN A 3 -8.23 4.63 -32.54
CA GLN A 3 -7.37 3.43 -32.56
C GLN A 3 -6.10 3.58 -31.69
N ILE A 4 -5.40 4.72 -31.84
CA ILE A 4 -4.17 5.02 -31.08
C ILE A 4 -4.45 5.12 -29.58
N ALA A 5 -5.58 5.74 -29.19
CA ALA A 5 -6.00 5.80 -27.80
C ALA A 5 -6.28 4.40 -27.22
N LYS A 6 -6.88 3.51 -28.02
CA LYS A 6 -7.17 2.13 -27.61
C LYS A 6 -5.91 1.29 -27.47
N ASP A 7 -4.97 1.39 -28.40
CA ASP A 7 -3.69 0.67 -28.34
C ASP A 7 -2.84 1.17 -27.16
N HIS A 8 -2.82 2.48 -26.92
CA HIS A 8 -2.13 3.07 -25.76
C HIS A 8 -2.75 2.61 -24.43
N TYR A 9 -4.08 2.55 -24.35
CA TYR A 9 -4.79 2.06 -23.17
C TYR A 9 -4.42 0.61 -22.82
N VAL A 10 -4.43 -0.29 -23.81
CA VAL A 10 -4.08 -1.70 -23.60
C VAL A 10 -2.63 -1.87 -23.14
N VAL A 11 -1.70 -1.07 -23.69
CA VAL A 11 -0.28 -1.12 -23.28
C VAL A 11 -0.10 -0.62 -21.85
N VAL A 12 -0.73 0.50 -21.47
CA VAL A 12 -0.65 1.05 -20.12
C VAL A 12 -1.25 0.09 -19.10
N GLN A 13 -2.41 -0.49 -19.41
CA GLN A 13 -3.07 -1.45 -18.52
C GLN A 13 -2.26 -2.74 -18.37
N GLY A 14 -1.68 -3.25 -19.47
CA GLY A 14 -0.78 -4.41 -19.42
C GLY A 14 0.45 -4.16 -18.54
N LEU A 15 1.03 -2.96 -18.61
CA LEU A 15 2.16 -2.57 -17.78
C LEU A 15 1.76 -2.45 -16.30
N GLN A 16 0.58 -1.90 -16.00
CA GLN A 16 0.04 -1.82 -14.64
C GLN A 16 -0.14 -3.21 -14.02
N ILE A 17 -0.74 -4.17 -14.75
CA ILE A 17 -0.90 -5.55 -14.29
C ILE A 17 0.47 -6.18 -14.02
N LEU A 18 1.43 -6.00 -14.94
CA LEU A 18 2.77 -6.55 -14.79
C LEU A 18 3.45 -6.01 -13.52
N ILE A 19 3.40 -4.70 -13.30
CA ILE A 19 3.97 -4.06 -12.11
C ILE A 19 3.28 -4.56 -10.85
N ALA A 20 1.95 -4.62 -10.83
CA ALA A 20 1.17 -5.09 -9.69
C ALA A 20 1.53 -6.54 -9.31
N VAL A 21 1.65 -7.43 -10.30
CA VAL A 21 2.04 -8.84 -10.09
C VAL A 21 3.46 -8.94 -9.55
N VAL A 22 4.43 -8.28 -10.18
CA VAL A 22 5.83 -8.30 -9.71
C VAL A 22 5.93 -7.72 -8.29
N SER A 23 5.22 -6.63 -8.01
CA SER A 23 5.18 -6.02 -6.70
C SER A 23 4.59 -6.96 -5.65
N LEU A 24 3.44 -7.60 -5.94
CA LEU A 24 2.82 -8.60 -5.06
C LEU A 24 3.78 -9.74 -4.71
N PHE A 25 4.43 -10.34 -5.72
CA PHE A 25 5.38 -11.43 -5.51
C PHE A 25 6.64 -10.99 -4.76
N SER A 26 7.08 -9.75 -4.91
CA SER A 26 8.22 -9.21 -4.17
C SER A 26 7.89 -8.84 -2.71
N MET A 27 6.66 -8.43 -2.43
CA MET A 27 6.23 -7.97 -1.11
C MET A 27 5.92 -9.11 -0.14
N LEU A 28 5.39 -10.23 -0.63
CA LEU A 28 5.13 -11.43 0.19
C LEU A 28 6.38 -11.94 0.94
N PRO A 29 7.54 -12.18 0.29
CA PRO A 29 8.75 -12.60 1.00
C PRO A 29 9.30 -11.49 1.90
N CYS A 30 9.12 -10.21 1.53
CA CYS A 30 9.52 -9.07 2.36
C CYS A 30 8.78 -9.08 3.70
N ILE A 31 7.44 -9.20 3.68
CA ILE A 31 6.60 -9.30 4.88
C ILE A 31 6.98 -10.52 5.70
N PHE A 32 7.20 -11.67 5.06
CA PHE A 32 7.58 -12.89 5.76
C PHE A 32 8.91 -12.73 6.51
N ILE A 33 9.93 -12.13 5.88
CA ILE A 33 11.23 -11.88 6.49
C ILE A 33 11.10 -10.88 7.64
N ILE A 34 10.36 -9.78 7.46
CA ILE A 34 10.13 -8.78 8.52
C ILE A 34 9.43 -9.43 9.71
N ALA A 35 8.40 -10.24 9.47
CA ALA A 35 7.67 -10.96 10.51
C ALA A 35 8.57 -11.94 11.28
N ARG A 36 9.47 -12.65 10.58
CA ARG A 36 10.41 -13.62 11.18
C ARG A 36 11.63 -12.98 11.86
N THR A 37 11.98 -11.75 11.50
CA THR A 37 13.13 -11.07 12.08
C THR A 37 12.86 -10.69 13.53
N GLY A 38 13.63 -11.24 14.47
CA GLY A 38 13.54 -10.97 15.91
C GLY A 38 14.47 -9.85 16.39
N THR A 39 15.41 -9.39 15.55
CA THR A 39 16.40 -8.36 15.90
C THR A 39 15.89 -6.94 15.73
N LEU A 40 14.69 -6.77 15.16
CA LEU A 40 14.11 -5.46 14.89
C LEU A 40 13.27 -4.97 16.06
N HIS A 41 13.46 -3.70 16.41
CA HIS A 41 12.64 -3.03 17.42
C HIS A 41 11.15 -3.10 17.09
N LEU A 42 10.30 -3.33 18.10
CA LEU A 42 8.90 -3.69 17.90
C LEU A 42 8.10 -2.58 17.20
N ASN A 43 8.36 -1.31 17.53
CA ASN A 43 7.74 -0.15 16.86
C ASN A 43 8.10 -0.09 15.38
N CYS A 44 9.37 -0.26 15.05
CA CYS A 44 9.83 -0.21 13.68
C CYS A 44 9.31 -1.41 12.87
N LYS A 45 9.26 -2.58 13.49
CA LYS A 45 8.69 -3.79 12.90
C LYS A 45 7.19 -3.61 12.60
N ALA A 46 6.44 -3.06 13.55
CA ALA A 46 5.03 -2.76 13.40
C ALA A 46 4.78 -1.78 12.24
N LEU A 47 5.55 -0.68 12.18
CA LEU A 47 5.43 0.31 11.11
C LEU A 47 5.81 -0.24 9.73
N LEU A 48 6.85 -1.08 9.65
CA LEU A 48 7.24 -1.73 8.41
C LEU A 48 6.17 -2.71 7.92
N LEU A 49 5.59 -3.50 8.83
CA LEU A 49 4.48 -4.41 8.50
C LEU A 49 3.24 -3.63 8.08
N CYS A 50 2.92 -2.53 8.77
CA CYS A 50 1.82 -1.63 8.48
C CYS A 50 1.98 -0.98 7.09
N SER A 51 3.18 -0.48 6.76
CA SER A 51 3.50 0.06 5.44
C SER A 51 3.38 -1.01 4.35
N ALA A 52 3.83 -2.24 4.61
CA ALA A 52 3.75 -3.33 3.66
C ALA A 52 2.31 -3.82 3.46
N ALA A 53 1.49 -3.80 4.51
CA ALA A 53 0.07 -4.10 4.44
C ALA A 53 -0.69 -3.05 3.59
N ALA A 54 -0.44 -1.76 3.82
CA ALA A 54 -1.03 -0.69 3.01
C ALA A 54 -0.61 -0.80 1.53
N GLN A 55 0.63 -1.18 1.25
CA GLN A 55 1.08 -1.43 -0.14
C GLN A 55 0.38 -2.64 -0.77
N LEU A 56 0.15 -3.73 0.00
CA LEU A 56 -0.65 -4.86 -0.48
C LEU A 56 -2.11 -4.47 -0.77
N GLU A 57 -2.70 -3.62 0.07
CA GLU A 57 -4.07 -3.11 -0.11
C GLU A 57 -4.19 -2.31 -1.41
N ILE A 58 -3.25 -1.40 -1.69
CA ILE A 58 -3.22 -0.63 -2.93
C ILE A 58 -3.11 -1.56 -4.15
N ILE A 59 -2.19 -2.54 -4.11
CA ILE A 59 -2.01 -3.51 -5.20
C ILE A 59 -3.29 -4.33 -5.41
N ALA A 60 -3.95 -4.75 -4.33
CA ALA A 60 -5.20 -5.49 -4.40
C ALA A 60 -6.32 -4.63 -5.04
N MET A 61 -6.45 -3.36 -4.64
CA MET A 61 -7.43 -2.45 -5.23
C MET A 61 -7.17 -2.22 -6.73
N GLN A 62 -5.91 -2.03 -7.14
CA GLN A 62 -5.55 -1.89 -8.55
C GLN A 62 -5.89 -3.14 -9.37
N LEU A 63 -5.66 -4.34 -8.81
CA LEU A 63 -6.07 -5.60 -9.44
C LEU A 63 -7.59 -5.71 -9.54
N VAL A 64 -8.33 -5.31 -8.52
CA VAL A 64 -9.81 -5.33 -8.51
C VAL A 64 -10.37 -4.40 -9.59
N VAL A 65 -9.88 -3.17 -9.68
CA VAL A 65 -10.30 -2.22 -10.73
C VAL A 65 -10.01 -2.80 -12.12
N THR A 66 -8.79 -3.32 -12.32
CA THR A 66 -8.40 -3.91 -13.61
C THR A 66 -9.26 -5.12 -13.97
N LEU A 67 -9.54 -6.00 -13.01
CA LEU A 67 -10.41 -7.17 -13.23
C LEU A 67 -11.84 -6.74 -13.54
N ASN A 68 -12.35 -5.71 -12.87
CA ASN A 68 -13.68 -5.16 -13.14
C ASN A 68 -13.77 -4.59 -14.57
N GLU A 69 -12.77 -3.82 -15.01
CA GLU A 69 -12.69 -3.31 -16.39
C GLU A 69 -12.64 -4.44 -17.44
N ILE A 70 -11.88 -5.50 -17.18
CA ILE A 70 -11.82 -6.67 -18.07
C ILE A 70 -13.19 -7.37 -18.13
N TYR A 71 -13.88 -7.46 -17.00
CA TYR A 71 -15.18 -8.12 -16.89
C TYR A 71 -16.30 -7.33 -17.59
N THR A 72 -16.40 -6.03 -17.33
CA THR A 72 -17.44 -5.16 -17.92
C THR A 72 -17.15 -4.79 -19.37
N ARG A 73 -15.91 -5.00 -19.86
CA ARG A 73 -15.41 -4.60 -21.19
C ARG A 73 -15.61 -3.11 -21.49
N ASN A 74 -15.85 -2.30 -20.46
CA ASN A 74 -16.05 -0.88 -20.60
C ASN A 74 -14.80 -0.16 -20.09
N PRO A 75 -13.97 0.42 -20.97
CA PRO A 75 -12.80 1.16 -20.55
C PRO A 75 -13.28 2.48 -19.94
N LEU A 76 -13.33 2.55 -18.61
CA LEU A 76 -13.91 3.64 -17.80
C LEU A 76 -13.74 5.04 -18.44
N PRO A 77 -14.83 5.63 -18.97
CA PRO A 77 -14.88 7.04 -19.30
C PRO A 77 -16.02 7.70 -18.50
N ASP A 78 -15.63 8.49 -17.50
CA ASP A 78 -16.38 9.58 -16.86
C ASP A 78 -17.73 9.30 -16.14
N ASP A 79 -18.44 8.19 -16.40
CA ASP A 79 -19.66 7.79 -15.69
C ASP A 79 -19.37 6.67 -14.69
N VAL A 80 -18.73 7.03 -13.58
CA VAL A 80 -18.47 6.12 -12.44
C VAL A 80 -19.82 5.72 -11.84
N GLY A 81 -20.23 4.47 -12.06
CA GLY A 81 -21.41 3.93 -11.39
C GLY A 81 -21.24 3.96 -9.87
N GLU A 82 -22.32 4.03 -9.10
CA GLU A 82 -22.27 4.15 -7.63
C GLU A 82 -21.36 3.09 -6.96
N ALA A 83 -21.26 1.89 -7.54
CA ALA A 83 -20.40 0.81 -7.05
C ALA A 83 -18.89 1.05 -7.27
N GLU A 84 -18.51 1.75 -8.34
CA GLU A 84 -17.11 2.01 -8.69
C GLU A 84 -16.52 3.18 -7.89
N ASN A 85 -17.37 4.12 -7.46
CA ASN A 85 -16.99 5.19 -6.53
C ASN A 85 -16.43 4.65 -5.21
N TRP A 86 -17.01 3.58 -4.67
CA TRP A 86 -16.50 2.96 -3.44
C TRP A 86 -15.12 2.33 -3.63
N ILE A 87 -14.86 1.75 -4.82
CA ILE A 87 -13.55 1.16 -5.14
C ILE A 87 -12.49 2.25 -5.29
N MET A 88 -12.80 3.33 -6.01
CA MET A 88 -11.89 4.49 -6.12
C MET A 88 -11.64 5.13 -4.76
N PHE A 89 -12.68 5.29 -3.93
CA PHE A 89 -12.54 5.86 -2.59
C PHE A 89 -11.61 5.02 -1.71
N GLY A 90 -11.77 3.70 -1.72
CA GLY A 90 -10.88 2.78 -1.00
C GLY A 90 -9.43 2.88 -1.49
N HIS A 91 -9.22 2.93 -2.81
CA HIS A 91 -7.88 3.11 -3.39
C HIS A 91 -7.21 4.42 -2.92
N GLU A 92 -7.96 5.54 -2.91
CA GLU A 92 -7.44 6.84 -2.49
C GLU A 92 -7.14 6.89 -0.99
N ILE A 93 -7.98 6.26 -0.16
CA ILE A 93 -7.72 6.10 1.28
C ILE A 93 -6.45 5.30 1.50
N GLY A 94 -6.29 4.16 0.83
CA GLY A 94 -5.10 3.32 0.93
C GLY A 94 -3.83 4.09 0.56
N TYR A 95 -3.91 4.92 -0.48
CA TYR A 95 -2.80 5.79 -0.89
C TYR A 95 -2.46 6.85 0.15
N GLY A 96 -3.48 7.50 0.72
CA GLY A 96 -3.33 8.47 1.80
C GLY A 96 -2.69 7.84 3.05
N LEU A 97 -3.21 6.70 3.50
CA LEU A 97 -2.68 5.97 4.65
C LEU A 97 -1.23 5.54 4.42
N SER A 98 -0.92 4.98 3.25
CA SER A 98 0.45 4.58 2.91
C SER A 98 1.44 5.75 2.97
N THR A 99 1.01 6.93 2.50
CA THR A 99 1.82 8.15 2.55
C THR A 99 2.08 8.59 3.99
N VAL A 100 1.06 8.62 4.85
CA VAL A 100 1.21 9.03 6.26
C VAL A 100 2.10 8.02 7.01
N VAL A 101 1.91 6.72 6.80
CA VAL A 101 2.75 5.67 7.40
C VAL A 101 4.21 5.82 6.96
N SER A 102 4.46 6.14 5.68
CA SER A 102 5.81 6.34 5.15
C SER A 102 6.53 7.52 5.80
N VAL A 103 5.84 8.65 5.96
CA VAL A 103 6.37 9.83 6.67
C VAL A 103 6.67 9.48 8.13
N TYR A 104 5.77 8.77 8.79
CA TYR A 104 5.95 8.36 10.18
C TYR A 104 7.14 7.42 10.36
N LEU A 105 7.35 6.49 9.43
CA LEU A 105 8.51 5.59 9.41
C LEU A 105 9.82 6.38 9.32
N VAL A 106 9.90 7.37 8.43
CA VAL A 106 11.08 8.24 8.31
C VAL A 106 11.31 9.03 9.61
N ALA A 107 10.26 9.56 10.22
CA ALA A 107 10.35 10.29 11.48
C ALA A 107 10.86 9.41 12.64
N GLU A 108 10.33 8.19 12.79
CA GLU A 108 10.78 7.23 13.79
C GLU A 108 12.24 6.83 13.59
N ARG A 109 12.66 6.60 12.34
CA ARG A 109 14.08 6.31 12.04
C ARG A 109 14.98 7.50 12.37
N LEU A 110 14.54 8.73 12.10
CA LEU A 110 15.30 9.93 12.45
C LEU A 110 15.41 10.12 13.97
N PHE A 111 14.33 9.85 14.71
CA PHE A 111 14.33 9.90 16.17
C PHE A 111 15.26 8.85 16.78
N ALA A 112 15.18 7.60 16.30
CA ALA A 112 16.05 6.51 16.73
C ALA A 112 17.54 6.82 16.48
N LEU A 113 17.87 7.50 15.38
CA LEU A 113 19.24 7.92 15.10
C LEU A 113 19.73 9.07 15.97
N ARG A 114 18.84 10.00 16.37
CA ARG A 114 19.19 11.15 17.21
C ARG A 114 19.35 10.77 18.69
N ASN A 115 18.44 9.97 19.24
CA ASN A 115 18.38 9.64 20.67
C ASN A 115 18.39 8.13 20.89
N VAL A 116 19.53 7.49 20.63
CA VAL A 116 19.69 6.03 20.70
C VAL A 116 19.42 5.47 22.10
N SER A 117 19.85 6.18 23.16
CA SER A 117 19.65 5.74 24.56
C SER A 117 18.17 5.62 24.90
N ASP A 118 17.42 6.68 24.64
CA ASP A 118 16.03 6.79 25.05
C ASP A 118 15.14 5.88 24.19
N TYR A 119 15.48 5.75 22.91
CA TYR A 119 14.76 4.87 22.00
C TYR A 119 14.90 3.38 22.38
N SER A 120 16.05 2.97 22.93
CA SER A 120 16.27 1.57 23.33
C SER A 120 15.41 1.12 24.52
N GLU A 121 14.97 2.05 25.36
CA GLU A 121 14.10 1.78 26.52
C GLU A 121 12.60 1.79 26.16
N THR A 122 12.25 2.27 24.96
CA THR A 122 10.85 2.51 24.58
C THR A 122 10.20 1.27 23.95
N VAL A 123 9.65 0.36 24.76
CA VAL A 123 9.12 -0.95 24.32
C VAL A 123 7.95 -0.86 23.31
N ALA A 124 7.09 0.16 23.42
CA ALA A 124 5.96 0.38 22.51
C ALA A 124 5.58 1.87 22.44
N SER A 125 5.63 2.46 21.23
CA SER A 125 5.18 3.82 20.96
C SER A 125 3.67 3.80 20.68
N SER A 126 2.88 4.49 21.49
CA SER A 126 1.41 4.59 21.35
C SER A 126 0.92 4.94 19.93
N PRO A 127 1.57 5.82 19.14
CA PRO A 127 1.16 6.08 17.75
C PRO A 127 1.33 4.89 16.79
N ALA A 128 2.30 3.99 17.01
CA ALA A 128 2.44 2.78 16.18
C ALA A 128 1.30 1.78 16.44
N ALA A 129 0.82 1.69 17.68
CA ALA A 129 -0.35 0.90 18.03
C ALA A 129 -1.64 1.50 17.46
N VAL A 130 -1.78 2.82 17.49
CA VAL A 130 -2.94 3.54 16.91
C VAL A 130 -3.00 3.38 15.38
N MET A 131 -1.86 3.47 14.69
CA MET A 131 -1.75 3.19 13.25
C MET A 131 -2.15 1.75 12.91
N LEU A 132 -1.73 0.78 13.72
CA LEU A 132 -2.11 -0.63 13.55
C LEU A 132 -3.61 -0.86 13.72
N THR A 133 -4.26 -0.17 14.67
CA THR A 133 -5.72 -0.26 14.83
C THR A 133 -6.48 0.44 13.71
N LEU A 134 -5.96 1.53 13.16
CA LEU A 134 -6.61 2.25 12.04
C LEU A 134 -6.58 1.48 10.72
N LEU A 135 -5.56 0.64 10.49
CA LEU A 135 -5.44 -0.22 9.31
C LEU A 135 -6.09 -1.60 9.49
N ALA A 136 -6.48 -1.96 10.72
CA ALA A 136 -7.18 -3.21 11.02
C ALA A 136 -8.72 -3.08 10.97
N VAL A 137 -9.24 -1.85 10.88
CA VAL A 137 -10.67 -1.51 10.71
C VAL A 137 -10.95 -1.26 9.24
#